data_AF-A0A0W1QGE7-F1
#
_entry.id   AF-A0A0W1QGE7-F1
#
_cell.length_a   1.000
_cell.length_b   1.000
_cell.length_c   1.000
_cell.angle_alpha   90.00
_cell.angle_beta   90.00
_cell.angle_gamma   90.00
#
_symmetry.space_group_name_H-M   'P 1'
#
loop_
_entity.id
_entity.type
_entity.pdbx_description
1 polymer ?
#
loop_
_entity_poly.entity_id
_entity_poly.type
_entity_poly.pdbx_seq_one_letter_code
_entity_poly.pdbx_strand_id
1 'polypeptide(L)'
;MAMHGFRGLGWLLCSVIVAPTCYMVTSHGAAERARLRGVEAAIVAAHKEIRGLETEFETRANLAQIERWNGDVLAMNAPAPQQYLASATGLAALDQPSVQPATVPAETPRVETAALIIPTGMRPIQPVAAKAVPASAPAAASGQPNGVVRVARQEAARPDGELNRLMQKVDRSKLAMADRPLLSASTMNDLRRVAQREQLALH
;
A
#
# COMPACT_ATOMS: atom_id res chain seq x y z
N MET A 1 42.11 -69.00 -29.27
CA MET A 1 40.98 -68.46 -30.06
C MET A 1 39.93 -67.82 -29.12
N ALA A 2 40.25 -66.75 -28.38
CA ALA A 2 39.31 -66.12 -27.42
C ALA A 2 39.33 -64.59 -27.42
N MET A 3 40.04 -63.94 -28.35
CA MET A 3 40.29 -62.50 -28.30
C MET A 3 39.32 -61.65 -29.14
N HIS A 4 38.37 -62.26 -29.84
CA HIS A 4 37.40 -61.53 -30.67
C HIS A 4 36.04 -61.27 -29.99
N GLY A 5 35.71 -61.99 -28.91
CA GLY A 5 34.44 -61.80 -28.18
C GLY A 5 34.37 -60.48 -27.38
N PHE A 6 35.52 -59.98 -26.91
CA PHE A 6 35.59 -58.74 -26.12
C PHE A 6 35.31 -57.47 -26.94
N ARG A 7 35.52 -57.50 -28.27
CA ARG A 7 35.27 -56.34 -29.14
C ARG A 7 33.78 -55.99 -29.19
N GLY A 8 32.89 -56.98 -29.23
CA GLY A 8 31.45 -56.76 -29.21
C GLY A 8 30.95 -56.24 -27.85
N LEU A 9 31.51 -56.77 -26.75
CA LEU A 9 31.17 -56.32 -25.39
C LEU A 9 31.54 -54.84 -25.16
N GLY A 10 32.67 -54.38 -25.70
CA GLY A 10 33.07 -52.97 -25.62
C GLY A 10 32.07 -52.02 -26.31
N TRP A 11 31.56 -52.39 -27.49
CA TRP A 11 30.53 -51.61 -28.19
C TRP A 11 29.20 -51.58 -27.42
N LEU A 12 28.79 -52.70 -26.84
CA LEU A 12 27.60 -52.75 -25.98
C LEU A 12 27.75 -51.87 -24.74
N LEU A 13 28.89 -51.94 -24.06
CA LEU A 13 29.16 -51.11 -22.88
C LEU A 13 29.12 -49.61 -23.23
N CYS A 14 29.70 -49.24 -24.38
CA CYS A 14 29.66 -47.86 -24.87
C CYS A 14 28.22 -47.39 -25.13
N SER A 15 27.41 -48.22 -25.81
CA SER A 15 26.00 -47.90 -26.06
C SER A 15 25.17 -47.76 -24.78
N VAL A 16 25.42 -48.62 -23.79
CA VAL A 16 24.72 -48.60 -22.48
C VAL A 16 25.06 -47.35 -21.68
N ILE A 17 26.21 -46.72 -21.91
CA ILE A 17 26.58 -45.45 -21.25
C ILE A 17 26.01 -44.27 -22.03
N VAL A 18 26.17 -44.25 -23.36
CA VAL A 18 25.80 -43.12 -24.22
C VAL A 18 24.27 -42.91 -24.25
N ALA A 19 23.49 -43.99 -24.36
CA ALA A 19 22.04 -43.86 -24.49
C ALA A 19 21.39 -43.19 -23.25
N PRO A 20 21.69 -43.60 -21.99
CA PRO A 20 21.21 -42.90 -20.79
C PRO A 20 21.72 -41.48 -20.66
N THR A 21 22.98 -41.18 -21.04
CA THR A 21 23.49 -39.80 -20.98
C THR A 21 22.75 -38.89 -21.95
N CYS A 22 22.50 -39.36 -23.18
CA CYS A 22 21.69 -38.64 -24.16
C CYS A 22 20.25 -38.43 -23.66
N TYR A 23 19.68 -39.45 -23.00
CA TYR A 23 18.36 -39.37 -22.37
C TYR A 23 18.30 -38.33 -21.24
N MET A 24 19.29 -38.32 -20.33
CA MET A 24 19.38 -37.33 -19.24
C MET A 24 19.39 -35.91 -19.80
N VAL A 25 20.25 -35.62 -20.78
CA VAL A 25 20.33 -34.30 -21.43
C VAL A 25 18.98 -33.90 -22.05
N THR A 26 18.30 -34.83 -22.71
CA THR A 26 16.99 -34.57 -23.32
C THR A 26 15.89 -34.33 -22.26
N SER A 27 15.95 -35.04 -21.13
CA SER A 27 14.95 -34.92 -20.05
C SER A 27 14.99 -33.56 -19.33
N HIS A 28 16.15 -32.90 -19.29
CA HIS A 28 16.29 -31.54 -18.70
C HIS A 28 15.35 -30.53 -19.37
N GLY A 29 15.13 -30.64 -20.69
CA GLY A 29 14.21 -29.75 -21.40
C GLY A 29 12.75 -29.86 -20.94
N ALA A 30 12.32 -31.04 -20.45
CA ALA A 30 10.98 -31.19 -19.89
C ALA A 30 10.86 -30.50 -18.52
N ALA A 31 11.88 -30.64 -17.68
CA ALA A 31 11.96 -29.97 -16.38
C ALA A 31 12.03 -28.43 -16.52
N GLU A 32 12.79 -27.93 -17.50
CA GLU A 32 12.88 -26.50 -17.81
C GLU A 32 11.54 -25.93 -18.28
N ARG A 33 10.83 -26.62 -19.19
CA ARG A 33 9.48 -26.20 -19.61
C ARG A 33 8.50 -26.17 -18.46
N ALA A 34 8.58 -27.12 -17.53
CA ALA A 34 7.76 -27.10 -16.32
C ALA A 34 8.07 -25.89 -15.43
N ARG A 35 9.36 -25.56 -15.26
CA ARG A 35 9.79 -24.36 -14.52
C ARG A 35 9.32 -23.07 -15.19
N LEU A 36 9.42 -22.99 -16.52
CA LEU A 36 8.96 -21.83 -17.30
C LEU A 36 7.45 -21.62 -17.13
N ARG A 37 6.64 -22.68 -17.23
CA ARG A 37 5.19 -22.59 -16.99
C ARG A 37 4.85 -22.13 -15.57
N GLY A 38 5.63 -22.58 -14.57
CA GLY A 38 5.46 -22.11 -13.20
C GLY A 38 5.73 -20.62 -13.03
N VAL A 39 6.78 -20.10 -13.67
CA VAL A 39 7.10 -18.67 -13.68
C VAL A 39 6.04 -17.88 -14.45
N GLU A 40 5.59 -18.36 -15.61
CA GLU A 40 4.55 -17.71 -16.40
C GLU A 40 3.22 -17.59 -15.62
N ALA A 41 2.82 -18.65 -14.91
CA ALA A 41 1.67 -18.62 -14.02
C ALA A 41 1.84 -17.61 -12.87
N ALA A 42 3.04 -17.54 -12.28
CA ALA A 42 3.34 -16.56 -11.24
C ALA A 42 3.29 -15.13 -11.77
N ILE A 43 3.76 -14.88 -13.00
CA ILE A 43 3.66 -13.59 -13.68
C ILE A 43 2.18 -13.19 -13.85
N VAL A 44 1.32 -14.09 -14.32
CA VAL A 44 -0.11 -13.80 -14.49
C VAL A 44 -0.79 -13.50 -13.14
N ALA A 45 -0.45 -14.26 -12.09
CA ALA A 45 -0.94 -14.00 -10.74
C ALA A 45 -0.50 -12.60 -10.23
N ALA A 46 0.78 -12.26 -10.38
CA ALA A 46 1.30 -10.96 -9.99
C ALA A 46 0.60 -9.80 -10.73
N HIS A 47 0.33 -9.92 -12.03
CA HIS A 47 -0.43 -8.91 -12.77
C HIS A 47 -1.87 -8.75 -12.25
N LYS A 48 -2.49 -9.82 -11.76
CA LYS A 48 -3.83 -9.75 -11.15
C LYS A 48 -3.77 -9.04 -9.80
N GLU A 49 -2.76 -9.33 -8.99
CA GLU A 49 -2.54 -8.66 -7.70
C GLU A 49 -2.27 -7.16 -7.88
N ILE A 50 -1.41 -6.79 -8.83
CA ILE A 50 -1.12 -5.38 -9.16
C ILE A 50 -2.41 -4.64 -9.51
N ARG A 51 -3.25 -5.19 -10.40
CA ARG A 51 -4.54 -4.57 -10.73
C ARG A 51 -5.46 -4.43 -9.52
N GLY A 52 -5.47 -5.41 -8.61
CA GLY A 52 -6.22 -5.31 -7.36
C GLY A 52 -5.71 -4.15 -6.50
N LEU A 53 -4.39 -4.09 -6.29
CA LEU A 53 -3.76 -3.02 -5.52
C LEU A 53 -3.99 -1.64 -6.15
N GLU A 54 -3.89 -1.51 -7.47
CA GLU A 54 -4.17 -0.27 -8.20
C GLU A 54 -5.61 0.21 -7.94
N THR A 55 -6.60 -0.68 -7.99
CA THR A 55 -8.00 -0.30 -7.69
C THR A 55 -8.20 0.11 -6.23
N GLU A 56 -7.53 -0.54 -5.28
CA GLU A 56 -7.57 -0.13 -3.87
C GLU A 56 -6.90 1.23 -3.64
N PHE A 57 -5.78 1.50 -4.32
CA PHE A 57 -5.11 2.80 -4.25
C PHE A 57 -5.92 3.90 -4.91
N GLU A 58 -6.51 3.65 -6.07
CA GLU A 58 -7.36 4.63 -6.77
C GLU A 58 -8.57 5.01 -5.92
N THR A 59 -9.25 4.02 -5.31
CA THR A 59 -10.38 4.32 -4.41
C THR A 59 -9.97 5.12 -3.17
N ARG A 60 -8.84 4.78 -2.53
CA ARG A 60 -8.32 5.54 -1.37
C ARG A 60 -7.83 6.94 -1.74
N ALA A 61 -7.21 7.11 -2.90
CA ALA A 61 -6.73 8.41 -3.38
C ALA A 61 -7.90 9.31 -3.80
N ASN A 62 -8.94 8.74 -4.43
CA ASN A 62 -10.13 9.48 -4.85
C ASN A 62 -10.87 10.08 -3.64
N LEU A 63 -11.00 9.35 -2.53
CA LEU A 63 -11.60 9.90 -1.30
C LEU A 63 -10.87 11.14 -0.78
N ALA A 64 -9.53 11.10 -0.69
CA ALA A 64 -8.74 12.26 -0.26
C ALA A 64 -8.88 13.45 -1.24
N GLN A 65 -9.03 13.18 -2.53
CA GLN A 65 -9.29 14.22 -3.53
C GLN A 65 -10.68 14.84 -3.38
N ILE A 66 -11.71 14.03 -3.12
CA ILE A 66 -13.08 14.50 -2.85
C ILE A 66 -13.12 15.37 -1.60
N GLU A 67 -12.47 14.96 -0.51
CA GLU A 67 -12.38 15.76 0.73
C GLU A 67 -11.71 17.11 0.47
N ARG A 68 -10.62 17.12 -0.30
CA ARG A 68 -9.95 18.36 -0.70
C ARG A 68 -10.87 19.24 -1.55
N TRP A 69 -11.54 18.68 -2.56
CA TRP A 69 -12.45 19.44 -3.42
C TRP A 69 -13.65 19.99 -2.64
N ASN A 70 -14.16 19.21 -1.69
CA ASN A 70 -15.22 19.63 -0.79
C ASN A 70 -14.79 20.87 0.02
N GLY A 71 -13.58 20.85 0.59
CA GLY A 71 -13.03 21.98 1.34
C GLY A 71 -12.63 23.20 0.49
N ASP A 72 -11.99 22.98 -0.67
CA ASP A 72 -11.39 24.05 -1.48
C ASP A 72 -12.40 24.80 -2.38
N VAL A 73 -13.43 24.11 -2.90
CA VAL A 73 -14.31 24.66 -3.94
C VAL A 73 -15.79 24.62 -3.55
N LEU A 74 -16.25 23.50 -2.98
CA LEU A 74 -17.68 23.29 -2.75
C LEU A 74 -18.16 23.84 -1.40
N ALA A 75 -17.25 24.06 -0.43
CA ALA A 75 -17.57 24.46 0.95
C ALA A 75 -18.68 23.61 1.60
N MET A 76 -18.79 22.34 1.19
CA MET A 76 -19.87 21.43 1.58
C MET A 76 -19.50 20.68 2.87
N ASN A 77 -19.35 21.42 3.96
CA ASN A 77 -19.18 20.79 5.27
C ASN A 77 -20.54 20.35 5.83
N ALA A 78 -20.56 19.26 6.61
CA ALA A 78 -21.79 18.84 7.28
C ALA A 78 -22.27 19.99 8.21
N PRO A 79 -23.57 20.33 8.23
CA PRO A 79 -24.07 21.43 9.05
C PRO A 79 -23.72 21.20 10.53
N ALA A 80 -23.28 22.26 11.20
CA ALA A 80 -22.93 22.17 12.61
C ALA A 80 -24.20 21.88 13.45
N PRO A 81 -24.12 21.18 14.59
CA PRO A 81 -25.27 20.89 15.46
C PRO A 81 -26.09 22.14 15.83
N GLN A 82 -25.43 23.29 15.93
CA GLN A 82 -26.01 24.59 16.27
C GLN A 82 -26.81 25.21 15.11
N GLN A 83 -26.66 24.70 13.88
CA GLN A 83 -27.43 25.11 12.70
C GLN A 83 -28.74 24.32 12.57
N TYR A 84 -28.92 23.26 13.35
CA TYR A 84 -30.20 22.54 13.42
C TYR A 84 -31.08 23.15 14.52
N LEU A 85 -32.36 23.30 14.21
CA LEU A 85 -33.36 23.65 15.21
C LEU A 85 -33.72 22.42 16.05
N ALA A 86 -33.72 22.58 17.37
CA ALA A 86 -33.99 21.49 18.30
C ALA A 86 -35.47 21.07 18.36
N SER A 87 -36.40 21.84 17.78
CA SER A 87 -37.84 21.59 17.90
C SER A 87 -38.61 21.85 16.61
N ALA A 88 -39.63 21.03 16.37
CA ALA A 88 -40.58 21.21 15.27
C ALA A 88 -41.33 22.55 15.35
N THR A 89 -41.58 23.05 16.56
CA THR A 89 -42.20 24.36 16.80
C THR A 89 -41.28 25.52 16.36
N GLY A 90 -39.96 25.40 16.54
CA GLY A 90 -38.99 26.36 16.04
C GLY A 90 -38.91 26.38 14.52
N LEU A 91 -39.12 25.22 13.88
CA LEU A 91 -39.23 25.12 12.42
C LEU A 91 -40.52 25.76 11.91
N ALA A 92 -41.65 25.56 12.58
CA ALA A 92 -42.94 26.17 12.22
C ALA A 92 -42.95 27.70 12.38
N ALA A 93 -42.10 28.25 13.25
CA ALA A 93 -41.92 29.69 13.38
C ALA A 93 -41.18 30.33 12.19
N LEU A 94 -40.39 29.55 11.43
CA LEU A 94 -39.71 30.01 10.22
C LEU A 94 -40.63 30.05 8.98
N ASP A 95 -41.68 29.22 8.96
CA ASP A 95 -42.65 29.13 7.86
C ASP A 95 -43.69 30.28 7.91
N GLN A 96 -43.74 31.02 9.03
CA GLN A 96 -44.65 32.16 9.14
C GLN A 96 -44.08 33.37 8.39
N PRO A 97 -44.79 33.92 7.38
CA PRO A 97 -44.37 35.15 6.74
C PRO A 97 -44.34 36.25 7.80
N SER A 98 -43.19 36.92 7.92
CA SER A 98 -42.97 38.00 8.87
C SER A 98 -43.91 39.18 8.58
N VAL A 99 -45.12 39.13 9.12
CA VAL A 99 -45.96 40.31 9.28
C VAL A 99 -45.32 41.11 10.42
N GLN A 100 -44.37 41.98 10.07
CA GLN A 100 -43.88 43.00 10.98
C GLN A 100 -44.99 44.05 11.19
N PRO A 101 -45.50 44.27 12.42
CA PRO A 101 -46.00 45.57 12.80
C PRO A 101 -44.78 46.47 13.02
N ALA A 102 -44.80 47.67 12.45
CA ALA A 102 -43.69 48.62 12.36
C ALA A 102 -43.16 49.21 13.69
N THR A 103 -43.30 48.53 14.84
CA THR A 103 -42.96 49.08 16.16
C THR A 103 -42.49 48.00 17.14
N VAL A 104 -41.29 47.44 16.99
CA VAL A 104 -40.61 46.70 18.08
C VAL A 104 -39.10 46.94 18.01
N PRO A 105 -38.37 47.18 19.14
CA PRO A 105 -36.95 47.50 19.16
C PRO A 105 -36.05 46.40 18.58
N ALA A 106 -34.93 46.83 18.01
CA ALA A 106 -34.01 46.10 17.15
C ALA A 106 -33.15 45.01 17.85
N GLU A 107 -33.77 44.00 18.46
CA GLU A 107 -33.04 42.87 19.07
C GLU A 107 -33.49 41.48 18.59
N THR A 108 -34.33 41.38 17.56
CA THR A 108 -34.68 40.08 16.98
C THR A 108 -33.64 39.67 15.92
N PRO A 109 -32.99 38.50 16.04
CA PRO A 109 -32.06 38.04 15.03
C PRO A 109 -32.83 37.78 13.74
N ARG A 110 -32.64 38.67 12.77
CA ARG A 110 -33.13 38.51 11.40
C ARG A 110 -32.57 37.20 10.85
N VAL A 111 -33.44 36.22 10.63
CA VAL A 111 -33.02 34.97 9.98
C VAL A 111 -32.86 35.27 8.50
N GLU A 112 -31.60 35.49 8.09
CA GLU A 112 -31.25 35.52 6.68
C GLU A 112 -31.04 34.08 6.21
N THR A 113 -31.92 33.61 5.33
CA THR A 113 -31.70 32.36 4.59
C THR A 113 -30.48 32.55 3.71
N ALA A 114 -29.34 32.00 4.13
CA ALA A 114 -28.12 31.99 3.34
C ALA A 114 -28.33 31.12 2.10
N ALA A 115 -28.66 31.74 0.97
CA ALA A 115 -28.52 31.12 -0.33
C ALA A 115 -27.02 31.10 -0.66
N LEU A 116 -26.40 29.92 -0.65
CA LEU A 116 -25.02 29.76 -1.06
C LEU A 116 -24.90 30.11 -2.55
N ILE A 117 -24.26 31.24 -2.85
CA ILE A 117 -23.92 31.64 -4.23
C ILE A 117 -22.78 30.73 -4.68
N ILE A 118 -23.11 29.70 -5.47
CA ILE A 118 -22.10 28.89 -6.16
C ILE A 118 -21.50 29.78 -7.26
N PRO A 119 -20.19 30.07 -7.25
CA PRO A 119 -19.58 30.78 -8.37
C PRO A 119 -19.64 29.85 -9.60
N THR A 120 -20.57 30.11 -10.53
CA THR A 120 -20.58 29.47 -11.84
C THR A 120 -19.46 30.08 -12.69
N GLY A 121 -18.23 29.72 -12.36
CA GLY A 121 -17.03 30.15 -13.05
C GLY A 121 -16.09 28.97 -13.20
N MET A 122 -16.31 28.13 -14.22
CA MET A 122 -15.43 27.04 -14.58
C MET A 122 -14.09 27.63 -15.06
N ARG A 123 -13.11 27.73 -14.15
CA ARG A 123 -11.72 27.97 -14.53
C ARG A 123 -11.10 26.62 -14.92
N PRO A 124 -10.53 26.46 -16.14
CA PRO A 124 -9.87 25.21 -16.50
C PRO A 124 -8.64 25.04 -15.62
N ILE A 125 -8.63 24.00 -14.80
CA ILE A 125 -7.52 23.66 -13.91
C ILE A 125 -6.60 22.71 -14.68
N GLN A 126 -5.39 23.17 -15.01
CA GLN A 126 -4.31 22.32 -15.50
C GLN A 126 -3.83 21.38 -14.39
N PRO A 127 -3.47 20.12 -14.70
CA PRO A 127 -3.03 19.17 -13.70
C PRO A 127 -1.69 19.64 -13.08
N VAL A 128 -1.73 20.07 -11.83
CA VAL A 128 -0.52 20.25 -11.03
C VAL A 128 -0.12 18.88 -10.48
N ALA A 129 1.01 18.37 -10.96
CA ALA A 129 1.70 17.24 -10.34
C ALA A 129 2.01 17.58 -8.88
N ALA A 130 1.49 16.78 -7.95
CA ALA A 130 1.62 17.00 -6.52
C ALA A 130 3.08 16.81 -6.08
N LYS A 131 3.70 17.87 -5.57
CA LYS A 131 4.93 17.77 -4.76
C LYS A 131 4.50 17.50 -3.32
N ALA A 132 4.85 16.33 -2.80
CA ALA A 132 4.58 15.94 -1.42
C ALA A 132 5.30 16.87 -0.43
N VAL A 133 4.57 17.42 0.52
CA VAL A 133 5.10 18.10 1.71
C VAL A 133 4.83 17.18 2.91
N PRO A 134 5.84 16.83 3.73
CA PRO A 134 5.64 15.93 4.87
C PRO A 134 4.86 16.62 6.00
N ALA A 135 3.95 15.86 6.60
CA ALA A 135 3.09 16.27 7.70
C ALA A 135 3.88 16.52 8.99
N SER A 136 3.65 17.68 9.62
CA SER A 136 4.07 17.98 10.99
C SER A 136 3.07 17.36 11.99
N ALA A 137 3.61 16.66 12.98
CA ALA A 137 2.88 15.96 14.05
C ALA A 137 2.10 16.92 14.97
N PRO A 138 0.95 16.51 15.55
CA PRO A 138 0.20 17.35 16.48
C PRO A 138 0.84 17.39 17.88
N ALA A 139 0.93 18.61 18.41
CA ALA A 139 1.39 18.91 19.76
C ALA A 139 0.35 18.50 20.82
N ALA A 140 0.83 17.86 21.88
CA ALA A 140 0.05 17.44 23.03
C ALA A 140 -0.36 18.65 23.90
N ALA A 141 -1.65 18.74 24.24
CA ALA A 141 -2.17 19.64 25.26
C ALA A 141 -2.56 18.83 26.51
N SER A 142 -1.94 19.18 27.63
CA SER A 142 -2.13 18.63 28.97
C SER A 142 -3.40 19.16 29.64
N GLY A 143 -4.22 18.27 30.18
CA GLY A 143 -5.29 18.60 31.12
C GLY A 143 -5.72 17.37 31.92
N GLN A 144 -5.48 17.37 33.24
CA GLN A 144 -6.13 16.46 34.19
C GLN A 144 -7.42 17.09 34.71
N PRO A 145 -8.43 16.28 35.06
CA PRO A 145 -8.74 16.15 36.48
C PRO A 145 -9.06 14.71 36.95
N ASN A 146 -8.93 14.53 38.26
CA ASN A 146 -9.13 13.32 39.05
C ASN A 146 -10.49 12.62 38.86
N GLY A 147 -10.47 11.28 38.85
CA GLY A 147 -11.64 10.43 39.03
C GLY A 147 -11.25 8.94 39.04
N VAL A 148 -11.42 8.29 40.19
CA VAL A 148 -10.97 6.93 40.51
C VAL A 148 -11.78 5.87 39.75
N VAL A 149 -11.12 5.04 38.94
CA VAL A 149 -11.39 3.58 38.84
C VAL A 149 -10.06 2.85 38.56
N ARG A 150 -9.55 2.16 39.58
CA ARG A 150 -8.53 1.11 39.43
C ARG A 150 -9.21 -0.14 38.89
N VAL A 151 -9.06 -0.45 37.60
CA VAL A 151 -9.01 -1.83 37.08
C VAL A 151 -8.14 -1.82 35.82
N ALA A 152 -7.27 -2.83 35.70
CA ALA A 152 -6.41 -3.13 34.55
C ALA A 152 -5.21 -2.19 34.27
N ARG A 153 -4.28 -2.08 35.23
CA ARG A 153 -2.87 -1.73 34.94
C ARG A 153 -2.02 -2.99 34.75
N GLN A 154 -2.45 -3.90 33.86
CA GLN A 154 -1.73 -5.15 33.66
C GLN A 154 -1.63 -5.56 32.19
N GLU A 155 -1.25 -4.64 31.30
CA GLU A 155 -0.80 -4.99 29.94
C GLU A 155 -0.10 -3.79 29.26
N ALA A 156 1.01 -3.34 29.81
CA ALA A 156 1.84 -2.30 29.17
C ALA A 156 3.34 -2.54 29.33
N ALA A 157 3.74 -3.78 29.60
CA ALA A 157 5.14 -4.17 29.70
C ALA A 157 5.31 -5.60 29.22
N ARG A 158 5.50 -5.78 27.90
CA ARG A 158 6.34 -6.84 27.27
C ARG A 158 6.34 -6.83 25.72
N PRO A 159 6.52 -5.69 25.03
CA PRO A 159 6.79 -5.75 23.59
C PRO A 159 8.13 -6.49 23.29
N ASP A 160 9.12 -6.35 24.18
CA ASP A 160 10.47 -6.90 23.95
C ASP A 160 10.54 -8.43 24.12
N GLY A 161 9.69 -8.99 24.97
CA GLY A 161 9.65 -10.44 25.22
C GLY A 161 9.02 -11.20 24.06
N GLU A 162 8.00 -10.61 23.43
CA GLU A 162 7.32 -11.21 22.29
C GLU A 162 8.18 -11.10 21.03
N LEU A 163 8.83 -9.95 20.82
CA LEU A 163 9.79 -9.75 19.72
C LEU A 163 10.98 -10.70 19.80
N ASN A 164 11.58 -10.88 20.98
CA ASN A 164 12.66 -11.85 21.18
C ASN A 164 12.21 -13.30 20.95
N ARG A 165 10.95 -13.63 21.28
CA ARG A 165 10.38 -14.96 21.07
C ARG A 165 10.06 -15.21 19.59
N LEU A 166 9.64 -14.19 18.85
CA LEU A 166 9.47 -14.21 17.40
C LEU A 166 10.82 -14.31 16.68
N MET A 167 11.84 -13.57 17.13
CA MET A 167 13.21 -13.67 16.62
C MET A 167 13.88 -15.02 16.92
N GLN A 168 13.57 -15.67 18.05
CA GLN A 168 14.05 -17.04 18.34
C GLN A 168 13.37 -18.10 17.46
N LYS A 169 12.11 -17.88 17.04
CA LYS A 169 11.41 -18.77 16.09
C LYS A 169 11.92 -18.62 14.66
N VAL A 170 12.57 -17.50 14.35
CA VAL A 170 13.27 -17.30 13.09
C VAL A 170 14.64 -17.96 13.21
N ASP A 171 14.75 -19.19 12.71
CA ASP A 171 16.01 -19.95 12.67
C ASP A 171 17.12 -19.09 12.06
N ARG A 172 18.08 -18.68 12.89
CA ARG A 172 19.23 -17.87 12.49
C ARG A 172 20.05 -18.53 11.37
N SER A 173 19.99 -19.86 11.29
CA SER A 173 20.56 -20.67 10.21
C SER A 173 19.83 -20.46 8.87
N LYS A 174 18.50 -20.27 8.86
CA LYS A 174 17.74 -19.96 7.64
C LYS A 174 18.01 -18.54 7.14
N LEU A 175 18.18 -17.57 8.04
CA LEU A 175 18.63 -16.22 7.66
C LEU A 175 20.06 -16.24 7.10
N ALA A 176 20.99 -16.95 7.74
CA ALA A 176 22.36 -17.06 7.26
C ALA A 176 22.47 -17.77 5.90
N MET A 177 21.56 -18.71 5.60
CA MET A 177 21.48 -19.36 4.28
C MET A 177 20.85 -18.47 3.20
N ALA A 178 19.97 -17.55 3.57
CA ALA A 178 19.39 -16.56 2.66
C ALA A 178 20.35 -15.38 2.38
N ASP A 179 21.26 -15.08 3.30
CA ASP A 179 22.26 -14.01 3.15
C ASP A 179 23.43 -14.42 2.21
N ARG A 180 23.76 -15.72 2.19
CA ARG A 180 24.78 -16.30 1.29
C ARG A 180 24.58 -16.04 -0.21
N PRO A 181 23.37 -16.20 -0.80
CA PRO A 181 23.14 -15.85 -2.20
C PRO A 181 23.15 -14.34 -2.45
N LEU A 182 22.78 -13.52 -1.47
CA LEU A 182 22.82 -12.05 -1.58
C LEU A 182 24.27 -11.53 -1.57
N LEU A 183 25.12 -12.12 -0.73
CA LEU A 183 26.56 -11.84 -0.64
C LEU A 183 27.41 -12.67 -1.62
N SER A 184 26.80 -13.27 -2.65
CA SER A 184 27.57 -14.08 -3.59
C SER A 184 28.59 -13.23 -4.35
N ALA A 185 29.76 -13.80 -4.64
CA ALA A 185 30.82 -13.13 -5.39
C ALA A 185 30.34 -12.62 -6.77
N SER A 186 29.27 -13.22 -7.32
CA SER A 186 28.65 -12.79 -8.57
C SER A 186 27.90 -11.46 -8.39
N THR A 187 27.04 -11.36 -7.37
CA THR A 187 26.26 -10.14 -7.08
C THR A 187 27.19 -8.96 -6.78
N MET A 188 28.26 -9.22 -6.04
CA MET A 188 29.26 -8.20 -5.70
C MET A 188 30.05 -7.72 -6.93
N ASN A 189 30.30 -8.61 -7.90
CA ASN A 189 30.96 -8.26 -9.16
C ASN A 189 30.02 -7.46 -10.10
N ASP A 190 28.73 -7.81 -10.13
CA ASP A 190 27.73 -7.05 -10.90
C ASP A 190 27.54 -5.63 -10.35
N LEU A 191 27.47 -5.47 -9.02
CA LEU A 191 27.43 -4.14 -8.38
C LEU A 191 28.65 -3.31 -8.73
N ARG A 192 29.84 -3.92 -8.74
CA ARG A 192 31.09 -3.23 -9.11
C ARG A 192 31.09 -2.82 -10.58
N ARG A 193 30.54 -3.64 -11.48
CA ARG A 193 30.40 -3.32 -12.91
C ARG A 193 29.42 -2.18 -13.16
N VAL A 194 28.30 -2.15 -12.44
CA VAL A 194 27.33 -1.05 -12.53
C VAL A 194 27.93 0.25 -12.02
N ALA A 195 28.58 0.21 -10.85
CA ALA A 195 29.27 1.38 -10.30
C ALA A 195 30.36 1.94 -11.24
N GLN A 196 31.13 1.08 -11.89
CA GLN A 196 32.13 1.52 -12.88
C GLN A 196 31.50 2.17 -14.11
N ARG A 197 30.34 1.68 -14.57
CA ARG A 197 29.60 2.30 -15.69
C ARG A 197 29.10 3.68 -15.32
N GLU A 198 28.61 3.86 -14.10
CA GLU A 198 28.15 5.17 -13.62
C GLU A 198 29.30 6.15 -13.43
N GLN A 199 30.47 5.70 -12.94
CA GLN A 199 31.65 6.56 -12.83
C GLN A 199 32.18 7.04 -14.18
N LEU A 200 32.10 6.20 -15.21
CA LEU A 200 32.48 6.57 -16.58
C LEU A 200 31.44 7.46 -17.26
N ALA A 201 30.19 7.47 -16.81
CA ALA A 201 29.13 8.34 -17.33
C ALA A 201 29.14 9.74 -16.70
N LEU A 202 29.85 9.92 -15.59
CA LEU A 202 29.97 11.19 -14.85
C LEU A 202 31.26 11.97 -15.19
N HIS A 203 32.12 11.44 -16.07
CA HIS A 203 33.33 12.07 -16.60
C HIS A 203 33.18 12.33 -18.10
#